data_AF-A0A8J8JNE3-F1
#
_entry.id   AF-A0A8J8JNE3-F1
#
_cell.length_a   1.000
_cell.length_b   1.000
_cell.length_c   1.000
_cell.angle_alpha   90.00
_cell.angle_beta   90.00
_cell.angle_gamma   90.00
#
_symmetry.space_group_name_H-M   'P 1'
#
loop_
_entity.id
_entity.type
_entity.pdbx_description
1 polymer ?
#
loop_
_entity_poly.entity_id
_entity_poly.type
_entity_poly.pdbx_seq_one_letter_code
_entity_poly.pdbx_strand_id
1 'polypeptide(L)'
;MDESERKFCIPLRNYAICHIRIGSSSTRKRKGTEIRKIGNNSYLYKVASVRDKEKKRAKKITEKVLGTITRDGLIEPRQERVMKSQNNIAVKEFGATNFLLDMNDDIKERFKEIYPDK
;
A
#
# COMPACT_ATOMS: atom_id res chain seq x y z
N MET A 1 41.45 23.54 4.46
CA MET A 1 40.54 24.70 4.60
C MET A 1 39.58 24.61 3.43
N ASP A 2 38.29 24.37 3.71
CA ASP A 2 37.18 25.06 3.05
C ASP A 2 35.89 24.73 3.79
N GLU A 3 35.04 25.73 3.86
CA GLU A 3 34.23 26.08 5.00
C GLU A 3 32.75 25.95 4.62
N SER A 4 32.01 25.02 5.24
CA SER A 4 30.55 25.12 5.43
C SER A 4 29.98 23.82 6.00
N GLU A 5 30.42 23.48 7.21
CA GLU A 5 29.55 22.77 8.14
C GLU A 5 28.28 23.60 8.37
N ARG A 6 27.19 23.33 7.65
CA ARG A 6 25.85 23.68 8.12
C ARG A 6 25.11 22.41 8.49
N LYS A 7 25.50 21.89 9.66
CA LYS A 7 24.69 21.02 10.50
C LYS A 7 23.35 21.73 10.77
N PHE A 8 22.33 21.46 9.96
CA PHE A 8 20.96 21.79 10.35
C PHE A 8 20.40 20.66 11.20
N CYS A 9 20.92 20.56 12.42
CA CYS A 9 20.40 19.67 13.44
C CYS A 9 19.27 20.41 14.17
N ILE A 10 18.02 20.23 13.74
CA ILE A 10 16.87 20.68 14.52
C ILE A 10 16.61 19.61 15.59
N PRO A 11 16.79 19.90 16.88
CA PRO A 11 16.57 18.93 17.94
C PRO A 11 15.06 18.82 18.19
N LEU A 12 14.44 17.76 17.67
CA LEU A 12 13.11 17.35 18.13
C LEU A 12 13.25 16.06 18.92
N ARG A 13 13.10 16.22 20.25
CA ARG A 13 12.96 15.18 21.27
C ARG A 13 12.20 13.95 20.71
N ASN A 14 12.86 12.79 20.76
CA ASN A 14 12.31 11.44 20.62
C ASN A 14 11.98 10.89 19.22
N TYR A 15 12.47 11.46 18.12
CA TYR A 15 12.35 10.81 16.81
C TYR A 15 13.71 10.46 16.21
N ALA A 16 14.05 9.18 16.20
CA ALA A 16 15.19 8.66 15.46
C ALA A 16 14.89 8.75 13.95
N ILE A 17 15.46 9.74 13.27
CA ILE A 17 15.51 9.77 11.80
C ILE A 17 16.54 8.72 11.37
N CYS A 18 16.09 7.48 11.23
CA CYS A 18 16.95 6.40 10.76
C CYS A 18 17.32 6.60 9.27
N HIS A 19 18.61 6.70 9.00
CA HIS A 19 19.20 6.43 7.70
C HIS A 19 19.40 4.92 7.60
N ILE A 20 18.51 4.21 6.92
CA ILE A 20 18.70 2.79 6.60
C ILE A 20 19.32 2.72 5.20
N ARG A 21 20.51 2.11 5.13
CA ARG A 21 21.22 1.75 3.91
C ARG A 21 20.85 0.29 3.60
N ILE A 22 19.95 0.06 2.66
CA ILE A 22 19.76 -1.25 2.01
C ILE A 22 20.10 -1.05 0.54
N GLY A 23 20.85 -2.00 -0.03
CA GLY A 23 21.57 -1.90 -1.29
C GLY A 23 20.75 -1.42 -2.49
N SER A 24 21.44 -0.62 -3.31
CA SER A 24 21.28 -0.47 -4.77
C SER A 24 19.87 -0.37 -5.35
N SER A 25 19.31 0.84 -5.35
CA SER A 25 19.00 1.64 -6.57
C SER A 25 18.05 2.78 -6.18
N SER A 26 18.57 4.01 -6.28
CA SER A 26 17.87 5.32 -6.23
C SER A 26 16.43 5.38 -5.67
N THR A 27 16.20 5.05 -4.40
CA THR A 27 14.90 5.25 -3.74
C THR A 27 14.93 6.50 -2.87
N ARG A 28 14.53 7.63 -3.48
CA ARG A 28 14.24 8.86 -2.76
C ARG A 28 13.19 8.55 -1.69
N LYS A 29 13.46 8.83 -0.40
CA LYS A 29 12.46 8.68 0.67
C LYS A 29 11.15 9.35 0.21
N ARG A 30 10.06 8.60 0.10
CA ARG A 30 8.75 9.18 -0.22
C ARG A 30 8.35 10.09 0.94
N LYS A 31 8.11 11.37 0.65
CA LYS A 31 7.67 12.35 1.65
C LYS A 31 6.39 11.83 2.33
N GLY A 32 6.28 12.01 3.64
CA GLY A 32 5.11 11.57 4.41
C GLY A 32 5.08 10.07 4.73
N THR A 33 6.24 9.41 4.80
CA THR A 33 6.34 8.02 5.26
C THR A 33 7.37 7.87 6.39
N GLU A 34 7.11 6.97 7.32
CA GLU A 34 7.95 6.68 8.47
C GLU A 34 8.14 5.18 8.62
N ILE A 35 9.38 4.76 8.92
CA ILE A 35 9.71 3.37 9.22
C ILE A 35 9.79 3.23 10.74
N ARG A 36 9.02 2.31 11.33
CA ARG A 36 9.09 1.98 12.75
C ARG A 36 9.54 0.53 12.88
N LYS A 37 10.60 0.30 13.65
CA LYS A 37 11.06 -1.05 14.01
C LYS A 37 10.36 -1.47 15.30
N ILE A 38 9.68 -2.62 15.26
CA ILE A 38 9.01 -3.20 16.42
C ILE A 38 9.48 -4.65 16.51
N GLY A 39 10.30 -4.95 17.53
CA GLY A 39 10.99 -6.23 17.65
C GLY A 39 11.94 -6.46 16.48
N ASN A 40 11.74 -7.58 15.77
CA ASN A 40 12.55 -7.97 14.61
C ASN A 40 12.01 -7.44 13.28
N ASN A 41 10.79 -6.88 13.26
CA ASN A 41 10.14 -6.45 12.02
C ASN A 41 10.21 -4.92 11.86
N SER A 42 10.26 -4.48 10.61
CA SER A 42 10.21 -3.06 10.24
C SER A 42 8.93 -2.76 9.49
N TYR A 43 8.13 -1.80 9.98
CA TYR A 43 6.84 -1.44 9.40
C TYR A 43 6.90 -0.05 8.81
N LEU A 44 6.28 0.14 7.64
CA LEU A 44 6.16 1.41 6.96
C LEU A 44 4.78 2.03 7.24
N TYR A 45 4.79 3.26 7.74
CA TYR A 45 3.60 4.04 8.05
C TYR A 45 3.52 5.28 7.15
N LYS A 46 2.30 5.67 6.80
CA LYS A 46 2.00 6.99 6.24
C LYS A 46 1.83 7.98 7.38
N VAL A 47 2.51 9.11 7.27
CA VAL A 47 2.56 10.16 8.29
C VAL A 47 2.22 11.50 7.67
N ALA A 48 1.31 12.21 8.32
CA ALA A 48 0.95 13.58 7.99
C ALA A 48 1.31 14.52 9.14
N SER A 49 1.55 15.78 8.82
CA SER A 49 1.73 16.85 9.80
C SER A 49 0.52 17.76 9.72
N VAL A 50 -0.33 17.74 10.75
CA VAL A 50 -1.52 18.59 10.85
C VAL A 50 -1.28 19.65 11.91
N ARG A 51 -1.71 20.89 11.64
CA ARG A 51 -1.58 22.01 12.59
C ARG A 51 -2.63 21.87 13.69
N ASP A 52 -2.17 21.75 14.93
CA ASP A 52 -3.03 21.73 16.11
C ASP A 52 -3.45 23.17 16.45
N LYS A 53 -4.77 23.44 16.46
CA LYS A 53 -5.31 24.80 16.67
C LYS A 53 -5.16 25.26 18.12
N GLU A 54 -5.24 24.34 19.09
CA GLU A 54 -5.12 24.66 20.52
C GLU A 54 -3.66 24.95 20.88
N LYS A 55 -2.76 24.04 20.47
CA LYS A 55 -1.33 24.14 20.81
C LYS A 55 -0.54 25.04 19.86
N LYS A 56 -1.19 25.57 18.81
CA LYS A 56 -0.62 26.40 17.73
C LYS A 56 0.68 25.83 17.13
N ARG A 57 0.85 24.51 17.15
CA ARG A 57 2.06 23.82 16.70
C ARG A 57 1.71 22.67 15.76
N ALA A 58 2.66 22.27 14.94
CA ALA A 58 2.51 21.11 14.08
C ALA A 58 2.49 19.83 14.92
N LYS A 59 1.47 18.99 14.70
CA LYS A 59 1.31 17.69 15.34
C LYS A 59 1.47 16.60 14.28
N LYS A 60 2.35 15.65 14.57
CA LYS A 60 2.54 14.45 13.76
C LYS A 60 1.36 13.51 13.97
N ILE A 61 0.73 13.10 12.86
CA ILE A 61 -0.36 12.13 12.85
C ILE A 61 0.11 10.92 12.04
N THR A 62 0.01 9.74 12.65
CA THR A 62 0.27 8.46 11.97
C THR A 62 -1.05 7.97 11.40
N GLU A 63 -1.17 7.89 10.08
CA GLU A 63 -2.42 7.54 9.40
C GLU A 63 -2.55 6.02 9.24
N LYS A 64 -1.87 5.47 8.22
CA LYS A 64 -2.10 4.12 7.71
C LYS A 64 -0.81 3.32 7.66
N VAL A 65 -0.90 2.02 7.96
CA VAL A 65 0.18 1.06 7.72
C VAL A 65 0.23 0.75 6.22
N LEU A 66 1.36 1.06 5.58
CA LEU A 66 1.60 0.78 4.17
C LEU A 66 2.14 -0.64 3.94
N GLY A 67 2.75 -1.26 4.96
CA GLY A 67 3.24 -2.63 4.87
C GLY A 67 4.42 -2.93 5.79
N THR A 68 4.92 -4.16 5.68
CA THR A 68 6.11 -4.64 6.38
C THR A 68 7.29 -4.68 5.42
N ILE A 69 8.41 -4.09 5.81
CA ILE A 69 9.66 -4.11 5.06
C ILE A 69 10.40 -5.40 5.41
N THR A 70 10.55 -6.28 4.43
CA THR A 70 11.40 -7.47 4.47
C THR A 70 12.64 -7.27 3.60
N ARG A 71 13.57 -8.23 3.61
CA ARG A 71 14.78 -8.19 2.77
C ARG A 71 14.44 -8.17 1.28
N ASP A 72 13.33 -8.81 0.92
CA ASP A 72 12.90 -8.98 -0.47
C ASP A 72 11.99 -7.84 -0.97
N GLY A 73 11.52 -6.95 -0.08
CA GLY A 73 10.71 -5.79 -0.47
C GLY A 73 9.70 -5.33 0.58
N LEU A 74 8.73 -4.51 0.14
CA LEU A 74 7.60 -4.07 0.97
C LEU A 74 6.42 -5.02 0.77
N ILE A 75 6.03 -5.73 1.83
CA ILE A 75 4.86 -6.61 1.83
C ILE A 75 3.65 -5.81 2.29
N GLU A 76 2.66 -5.68 1.40
CA GLU A 76 1.40 -4.98 1.69
C GLU A 76 0.61 -5.64 2.84
N PRO A 77 -0.20 -4.85 3.58
CA PRO A 77 -1.07 -5.36 4.63
C PRO A 77 -2.01 -6.45 4.09
N ARG A 78 -2.35 -7.43 4.94
CA ARG A 78 -3.22 -8.55 4.57
C ARG A 78 -4.57 -8.07 4.01
N GLN A 79 -5.16 -7.03 4.59
CA GLN A 79 -6.45 -6.47 4.15
C GLN A 79 -6.42 -5.99 2.70
N GLU A 80 -5.38 -5.26 2.31
CA GLU A 80 -5.23 -4.77 0.93
C GLU A 80 -5.00 -5.92 -0.05
N ARG A 81 -4.23 -6.93 0.35
CA ARG A 81 -4.02 -8.14 -0.46
C ARG A 81 -5.32 -8.90 -0.70
N VAL A 82 -6.15 -9.07 0.33
CA VAL A 82 -7.45 -9.74 0.20
C VAL A 82 -8.39 -8.95 -0.71
N MET A 83 -8.48 -7.62 -0.54
CA MET A 83 -9.31 -6.78 -1.42
C MET A 83 -8.86 -6.86 -2.89
N LYS A 84 -7.55 -6.81 -3.16
CA LYS A 84 -7.03 -6.99 -4.53
C LYS A 84 -7.37 -8.35 -5.12
N SER A 85 -7.34 -9.42 -4.31
CA SER A 85 -7.70 -10.76 -4.77
C SER A 85 -9.20 -10.91 -5.07
N GLN A 86 -10.07 -10.10 -4.47
CA GLN A 86 -11.52 -10.14 -4.72
C GLN A 86 -11.92 -9.53 -6.07
N ASN A 87 -11.04 -8.77 -6.73
CA ASN A 87 -11.35 -8.21 -8.04
C ASN A 87 -11.47 -9.29 -9.14
N ASN A 88 -10.84 -10.45 -8.94
CA ASN A 88 -10.80 -11.55 -9.92
C ASN A 88 -11.55 -12.78 -9.39
N ILE A 89 -12.77 -12.60 -8.89
CA ILE A 89 -13.62 -13.74 -8.49
C ILE A 89 -14.24 -14.33 -9.75
N ALA A 90 -13.76 -15.50 -10.17
CA ALA A 90 -14.39 -16.31 -11.21
C ALA A 90 -15.21 -17.41 -10.54
N VAL A 91 -16.50 -17.51 -10.88
CA VAL A 91 -17.34 -18.65 -10.50
C VAL A 91 -17.12 -19.75 -11.55
N LYS A 92 -16.64 -20.91 -11.12
CA LYS A 92 -16.52 -22.08 -11.99
C LYS A 92 -17.69 -23.01 -11.73
N GLU A 93 -18.63 -23.04 -12.66
CA GLU A 93 -19.78 -23.92 -12.61
C GLU A 93 -19.43 -25.29 -13.19
N PHE A 94 -20.01 -26.35 -12.63
CA PHE A 94 -19.73 -27.73 -13.02
C PHE A 94 -21.02 -28.57 -13.07
N GLY A 95 -20.98 -29.69 -13.79
CA GLY A 95 -22.06 -30.68 -13.82
C GLY A 95 -23.28 -30.20 -14.61
N ALA A 96 -24.46 -30.31 -14.00
CA ALA A 96 -25.74 -30.00 -14.64
C ALA A 96 -25.82 -28.55 -15.15
N THR A 97 -25.27 -27.59 -14.38
CA THR A 97 -25.26 -26.18 -14.80
C THR A 97 -24.40 -25.98 -16.05
N ASN A 98 -23.20 -26.55 -16.10
CA ASN A 98 -22.35 -26.47 -17.29
C ASN A 98 -23.02 -27.13 -18.50
N PHE A 99 -23.67 -28.28 -18.30
CA PHE A 99 -24.40 -28.96 -19.37
C PHE A 99 -25.58 -28.13 -19.91
N LEU A 100 -26.38 -27.51 -19.03
CA LEU A 100 -27.47 -26.61 -19.44
C LEU A 100 -26.93 -25.38 -20.17
N LEU A 101 -25.78 -24.86 -19.73
CA LEU A 101 -25.11 -23.76 -20.40
C LEU A 101 -24.67 -24.18 -21.80
N ASP A 102 -23.99 -25.30 -21.96
CA ASP A 102 -23.48 -25.78 -23.25
C ASP A 102 -24.63 -26.07 -24.24
N MET A 103 -25.74 -26.66 -23.77
CA MET A 103 -26.90 -26.94 -24.62
C MET A 103 -27.61 -25.69 -25.13
N ASN A 104 -27.56 -24.59 -24.38
CA ASN A 104 -28.27 -23.35 -24.69
C ASN A 104 -27.32 -22.24 -25.17
N ASP A 105 -26.15 -22.59 -25.72
CA ASP A 105 -25.19 -21.62 -26.22
C ASP A 105 -25.76 -20.78 -27.38
N ASP A 106 -26.62 -21.38 -28.20
CA ASP A 106 -27.34 -20.72 -29.29
C ASP A 106 -28.24 -19.58 -28.78
N ILE A 107 -28.94 -19.81 -27.67
CA ILE A 107 -29.78 -18.81 -27.01
C ILE A 107 -28.90 -17.69 -26.46
N LYS A 108 -27.79 -18.01 -25.80
CA LYS A 108 -26.87 -17.00 -25.24
C LYS A 108 -26.28 -16.08 -26.30
N GLU A 109 -25.91 -16.61 -27.46
CA GLU A 109 -25.38 -15.81 -28.56
C GLU A 109 -26.42 -14.78 -29.03
N ARG A 110 -27.66 -15.22 -29.24
CA ARG A 110 -28.77 -14.31 -29.60
C ARG A 110 -29.04 -13.25 -28.53
N PHE A 111 -28.92 -13.61 -27.26
CA PHE A 111 -29.08 -12.63 -26.17
C PHE A 111 -28.00 -11.55 -26.19
N LYS A 112 -26.74 -11.89 -26.52
CA LYS A 112 -25.64 -10.93 -26.63
C LYS A 112 -25.83 -9.94 -27.78
N GLU A 113 -26.49 -10.34 -28.86
CA GLU A 113 -26.83 -9.44 -29.98
C GLU A 113 -27.81 -8.34 -29.54
N ILE A 114 -28.80 -8.69 -28.70
CA ILE A 114 -29.83 -7.76 -28.23
C ILE A 114 -29.33 -6.92 -27.04
N TYR A 115 -28.52 -7.52 -26.17
CA TYR A 115 -27.99 -6.90 -24.96
C TYR A 115 -26.46 -7.02 -24.92
N PRO A 116 -25.73 -6.13 -25.62
CA PRO A 116 -24.27 -6.11 -25.52
C PRO A 116 -23.83 -5.64 -24.13
N ASP A 117 -22.87 -6.37 -23.54
CA ASP A 117 -22.26 -6.00 -22.27
C ASP A 117 -21.51 -4.66 -22.42
N LYS A 118 -21.92 -3.66 -21.62
CA LYS A 118 -21.34 -2.30 -21.58
C LYS A 118 -20.01 -2.26 -20.83
#